data_AF-A0A6A5EAP2-F1
#
_entry.id   AF-A0A6A5EAP2-F1
#
_cell.length_a   1.000
_cell.length_b   1.000
_cell.length_c   1.000
_cell.angle_alpha   90.00
_cell.angle_beta   90.00
_cell.angle_gamma   90.00
#
_symmetry.space_group_name_H-M   'P 1'
#
loop_
_entity.id
_entity.type
_entity.pdbx_description
1 polymer ?
#
loop_
_entity_poly.entity_id
_entity_poly.type
_entity_poly.pdbx_seq_one_letter_code
_entity_poly.pdbx_strand_id
1 'polypeptide(L)'
;MCLYGQTTFSTVFHINHQGGTNSARLLQVSQDLLTWAAPHLPSLRAVYLLGDQNQVADFHSHHKPLPGEQHLHPEVVRAIWDLFGRAEVDLFTSETLTNCPLLVLPDRDVVI
;
A
#
# COMPACT_ATOMS: atom_id res chain seq x y z
N MET A 1 8.05 -4.71 16.97
CA MET A 1 8.19 -5.68 15.87
C MET A 1 7.18 -5.31 14.81
N CYS A 2 7.62 -4.83 13.64
CA CYS A 2 6.73 -4.44 12.55
C CYS A 2 6.43 -5.67 11.69
N LEU A 3 5.14 -5.95 11.47
CA LEU A 3 4.72 -7.01 10.56
C LEU A 3 4.76 -6.45 9.14
N TYR A 4 5.65 -6.98 8.32
CA TYR A 4 5.83 -6.57 6.92
C TYR A 4 4.93 -7.43 6.02
N GLY A 5 3.92 -6.79 5.42
CA GLY A 5 3.06 -7.38 4.40
C GLY A 5 2.13 -6.31 3.90
N GLN A 6 2.00 -6.16 2.58
CA GLN A 6 1.29 -5.06 1.89
C GLN A 6 0.12 -4.50 2.72
N THR A 7 0.37 -3.41 3.44
CA THR A 7 -0.57 -2.93 4.45
C THR A 7 -1.64 -2.13 3.74
N THR A 8 -2.74 -2.78 3.35
CA THR A 8 -3.92 -2.03 2.91
C THR A 8 -4.45 -1.19 4.08
N PHE A 9 -5.13 -0.08 3.81
CA PHE A 9 -5.81 0.72 4.86
C PHE A 9 -6.70 -0.15 5.76
N SER A 10 -7.31 -1.20 5.21
CA SER A 10 -8.12 -2.14 5.98
C SER A 10 -7.29 -2.95 6.99
N THR A 11 -6.08 -3.36 6.62
CA THR A 11 -5.15 -4.08 7.50
C THR A 11 -4.66 -3.18 8.63
N VAL A 12 -4.27 -1.94 8.30
CA VAL A 12 -3.88 -0.93 9.30
C VAL A 12 -5.01 -0.70 10.29
N PHE A 13 -6.24 -0.53 9.78
CA PHE A 13 -7.43 -0.35 10.60
C PHE A 13 -7.65 -1.53 11.56
N HIS A 14 -7.70 -2.76 11.05
CA HIS A 14 -8.02 -3.92 11.87
C HIS A 14 -6.93 -4.25 12.90
N ILE A 15 -5.65 -3.93 12.66
CA ILE A 15 -4.61 -4.13 13.67
C ILE A 15 -4.69 -3.03 14.74
N ASN A 16 -4.78 -1.78 14.33
CA ASN A 16 -4.76 -0.64 15.26
C ASN A 16 -6.04 -0.55 16.11
N HIS A 17 -7.17 -1.03 15.59
CA HIS A 17 -8.46 -1.07 16.30
C HIS A 17 -8.79 -2.46 16.86
N GLN A 18 -7.84 -3.40 16.82
CA GLN A 18 -8.01 -4.76 17.34
C GLN A 18 -9.18 -5.55 16.72
N GLY A 19 -9.48 -5.25 15.46
CA GLY A 19 -10.49 -5.91 14.65
C GLY A 19 -11.41 -4.91 13.95
N GLY A 20 -12.48 -5.45 13.40
CA GLY A 20 -13.54 -4.71 12.73
C GLY A 20 -14.73 -5.63 12.49
N THR A 21 -15.91 -5.06 12.28
CA THR A 21 -17.16 -5.83 12.11
C THR A 21 -17.48 -6.15 10.65
N ASN A 22 -16.77 -5.53 9.71
CA ASN A 22 -17.08 -5.63 8.27
C ASN A 22 -16.58 -6.92 7.62
N SER A 23 -15.72 -7.70 8.28
CA SER A 23 -15.21 -8.97 7.76
C SER A 23 -14.85 -9.93 8.89
N ALA A 24 -15.62 -11.01 9.02
CA ALA A 24 -15.36 -12.06 10.02
C ALA A 24 -13.97 -12.69 9.84
N ARG A 25 -13.51 -12.84 8.60
CA ARG A 25 -12.18 -13.37 8.30
C ARG A 25 -11.07 -12.44 8.79
N LEU A 26 -11.19 -11.13 8.54
CA LEU A 26 -10.18 -10.17 9.00
C LEU A 26 -10.18 -10.07 10.53
N LEU A 27 -11.36 -10.12 11.15
CA LEU A 27 -11.48 -10.18 12.61
C LEU A 27 -10.74 -11.39 13.19
N GLN A 28 -10.96 -12.59 12.62
CA GLN A 28 -10.30 -13.81 13.08
C GLN A 28 -8.77 -13.70 12.97
N VAL A 29 -8.25 -13.25 11.82
CA VAL A 29 -6.81 -13.08 11.62
C VAL A 29 -6.22 -12.04 12.59
N SER A 30 -6.92 -10.93 12.83
CA SER A 30 -6.50 -9.94 13.83
C SER A 30 -6.46 -10.52 15.24
N GLN A 31 -7.46 -11.32 15.62
CA GLN A 31 -7.52 -11.96 16.93
C GLN A 31 -6.36 -12.92 17.13
N ASP A 32 -6.12 -13.82 16.17
CA ASP A 32 -5.01 -14.77 16.22
C ASP A 32 -3.67 -14.05 16.38
N LEU A 33 -3.47 -12.97 15.61
CA LEU A 33 -2.27 -12.16 15.67
C LEU A 33 -2.09 -11.45 17.01
N LEU A 34 -3.15 -10.85 17.56
CA LEU A 34 -3.10 -10.10 18.81
C LEU A 34 -2.94 -11.03 20.01
N THR A 35 -3.59 -12.19 20.00
CA THR A 35 -3.40 -13.23 21.01
C THR A 35 -1.97 -13.74 21.01
N TRP A 36 -1.37 -13.91 19.84
CA TRP A 36 0.05 -14.22 19.74
C TRP A 36 0.91 -13.04 20.22
N ALA A 37 0.62 -11.81 19.83
CA ALA A 37 1.46 -10.66 20.15
C ALA A 37 1.45 -10.32 21.66
N ALA A 38 0.32 -10.48 22.34
CA ALA A 38 0.13 -10.07 23.74
C ALA A 38 1.22 -10.58 24.71
N PRO A 39 1.64 -11.87 24.68
CA PRO A 39 2.74 -12.33 25.52
C PRO A 39 4.14 -12.07 24.95
N HIS A 40 4.29 -11.75 23.66
CA HIS A 40 5.60 -11.68 22.99
C HIS A 40 6.11 -10.26 22.75
N LEU A 41 5.22 -9.27 22.68
CA LEU A 41 5.53 -7.91 22.27
C LEU A 41 5.01 -6.90 23.30
N PRO A 42 5.82 -5.89 23.68
CA PRO A 42 5.37 -4.84 24.59
C PRO A 42 4.31 -3.93 23.96
N SER A 43 4.29 -3.81 22.63
CA SER A 43 3.27 -3.11 21.87
C SER A 43 3.25 -3.57 20.40
N LEU A 44 2.09 -3.42 19.77
CA LEU A 44 1.89 -3.68 18.34
C LEU A 44 1.08 -2.54 17.72
N ARG A 45 1.57 -2.01 16.58
CA ARG A 45 0.88 -1.02 15.76
C ARG A 45 1.20 -1.31 14.29
N ALA A 46 0.20 -1.18 13.43
CA ALA A 46 0.36 -1.18 11.99
C ALA A 46 0.50 0.26 11.47
N VAL A 47 1.38 0.44 10.49
CA VAL A 47 1.61 1.71 9.79
C VAL A 47 1.53 1.44 8.29
N TYR A 48 0.95 2.38 7.55
CA TYR A 48 0.98 2.36 6.10
C TYR A 48 2.36 2.79 5.62
N LEU A 49 3.03 1.95 4.81
CA LEU A 49 4.31 2.28 4.21
C LEU A 49 4.11 2.53 2.71
N LEU A 50 4.71 3.61 2.22
CA LEU A 50 4.71 3.94 0.80
C LEU A 50 5.59 2.94 0.03
N GLY A 51 5.35 2.81 -1.28
CA GLY A 51 5.94 1.75 -2.11
C GLY A 51 7.47 1.72 -2.10
N ASP A 52 8.13 2.87 -1.99
CA ASP A 52 9.58 2.99 -1.83
C ASP A 52 10.10 2.41 -0.50
N GLN A 53 9.33 2.58 0.57
CA GLN A 53 9.62 2.03 1.90
C GLN A 53 9.21 0.56 2.04
N ASN A 54 8.33 0.05 1.16
CA ASN A 54 7.81 -1.31 1.20
C ASN A 54 8.51 -2.28 0.22
N GLN A 55 9.52 -1.81 -0.52
CA GLN A 55 10.21 -2.60 -1.56
C GLN A 55 10.71 -3.97 -1.08
N VAL A 56 11.23 -4.05 0.15
CA VAL A 56 11.75 -5.30 0.72
C VAL A 56 10.61 -6.30 0.92
N ALA A 57 9.49 -5.86 1.49
CA ALA A 57 8.33 -6.72 1.71
C ALA A 57 7.68 -7.14 0.39
N ASP A 58 7.65 -6.24 -0.59
CA ASP A 58 7.15 -6.53 -1.93
C ASP A 58 8.01 -7.58 -2.63
N PHE A 59 9.34 -7.42 -2.60
CA PHE A 59 10.25 -8.42 -3.14
C PHE A 59 10.03 -9.80 -2.51
N HIS A 60 9.91 -9.85 -1.18
CA HIS A 60 9.68 -11.11 -0.46
C HIS A 60 8.30 -11.72 -0.70
N SER A 61 7.25 -10.90 -0.90
CA SER A 61 5.90 -11.42 -1.15
C SER A 61 5.73 -11.98 -2.56
N HIS A 62 6.33 -11.33 -3.57
CA HIS A 62 6.10 -11.66 -4.98
C HIS A 62 6.92 -12.84 -5.51
N HIS A 63 7.99 -13.28 -4.81
CA HIS A 63 8.89 -14.38 -5.23
C HIS A 63 9.38 -14.28 -6.70
N LYS A 64 9.30 -13.09 -7.28
CA LYS A 64 9.64 -12.72 -8.65
C LYS A 64 10.34 -11.36 -8.59
N PRO A 65 11.24 -11.03 -9.52
CA PRO A 65 11.77 -9.67 -9.60
C PRO A 65 10.59 -8.70 -9.56
N LEU A 66 10.71 -7.61 -8.80
CA LEU A 66 9.69 -6.54 -8.77
C LEU A 66 9.26 -6.35 -10.22
N PRO A 67 7.97 -6.57 -10.56
CA PRO A 67 7.50 -6.14 -11.86
C PRO A 67 7.95 -4.68 -11.92
N GLY A 68 8.75 -4.31 -12.93
CA GLY A 68 9.09 -2.90 -13.13
C GLY A 68 7.79 -2.12 -12.99
N GLU A 69 7.84 -0.99 -12.27
CA GLU A 69 6.68 -0.19 -11.89
C GLU A 69 5.60 -0.27 -12.98
N GLN A 70 4.40 -0.69 -12.59
CA GLN A 70 3.39 -1.12 -13.55
C GLN A 70 2.91 0.08 -14.37
N HIS A 71 3.52 0.30 -15.53
CA HIS A 71 3.05 1.26 -16.50
C HIS A 71 2.00 0.61 -17.38
N LEU A 72 0.88 1.31 -17.54
CA LEU A 72 -0.03 1.02 -18.64
C LEU A 72 0.72 1.25 -19.95
N HIS A 73 0.48 0.37 -20.93
CA HIS A 73 1.03 0.54 -22.26
C HIS A 73 0.60 1.93 -22.81
N PRO A 74 1.49 2.71 -23.46
CA PRO A 74 1.18 4.07 -23.90
C PRO A 74 -0.10 4.19 -24.75
N GLU A 75 -0.44 3.16 -25.52
CA GLU A 75 -1.68 3.12 -26.31
C GLU A 75 -2.93 3.02 -25.44
N VAL A 76 -2.86 2.27 -24.33
CA VAL A 76 -3.96 2.19 -23.35
C VAL A 76 -4.14 3.54 -22.65
N VAL A 77 -3.03 4.22 -22.31
CA VAL A 77 -3.05 5.56 -21.73
C VAL A 77 -3.73 6.56 -22.68
N ARG A 78 -3.40 6.52 -23.97
CA ARG A 78 -4.05 7.37 -25.00
C ARG A 78 -5.55 7.09 -25.08
N ALA A 79 -5.96 5.82 -25.15
CA ALA A 79 -7.37 5.46 -25.21
C ALA A 79 -8.16 5.96 -23.98
N ILE A 80 -7.55 5.93 -22.79
CA ILE A 80 -8.15 6.46 -21.56
C ILE A 80 -8.28 7.99 -21.63
N TRP A 81 -7.24 8.70 -22.12
CA TRP A 81 -7.29 10.16 -22.27
C TRP A 81 -8.31 10.62 -23.31
N ASP A 82 -8.48 9.88 -24.40
CA ASP A 82 -9.49 10.19 -25.42
C ASP A 82 -10.92 10.07 -24.85
N LEU A 83 -11.12 9.18 -23.87
CA LEU A 83 -12.43 8.93 -23.26
C LEU A 83 -12.74 9.87 -22.08
N PHE A 84 -11.75 10.14 -21.22
CA PHE A 84 -11.95 10.85 -19.95
C PHE A 84 -11.26 12.21 -19.87
N GLY A 85 -10.48 12.58 -20.88
CA GLY A 85 -9.59 13.73 -20.84
C GLY A 85 -8.23 13.39 -20.23
N ARG A 86 -7.25 14.27 -20.46
CA ARG A 86 -5.89 14.08 -19.99
C ARG A 86 -5.80 14.36 -18.49
N ALA A 87 -5.22 13.43 -17.74
CA ALA A 87 -4.90 13.65 -16.33
C ALA A 87 -3.78 14.71 -16.19
N GLU A 88 -3.99 15.69 -15.31
CA GLU A 88 -3.00 16.75 -15.06
C GLU A 88 -1.99 16.35 -13.99
N VAL A 89 -2.41 15.52 -13.03
CA VAL A 89 -1.63 15.09 -11.86
C VAL A 89 -1.62 13.57 -11.78
N ASP A 90 -0.45 13.00 -11.52
CA ASP A 90 -0.30 11.60 -11.14
C ASP A 90 0.00 11.50 -9.64
N LEU A 91 -0.88 10.82 -8.90
CA LEU A 91 -0.81 10.68 -7.45
C LEU A 91 -0.12 9.37 -7.02
N PHE A 92 0.21 8.50 -7.97
CA PHE A 92 0.66 7.13 -7.69
C PHE A 92 1.96 6.74 -8.39
N THR A 93 2.64 7.66 -9.10
CA THR A 93 3.92 7.38 -9.77
C THR A 93 5.10 8.12 -9.14
N SER A 94 6.28 7.49 -9.24
CA SER A 94 7.56 8.10 -8.91
C SER A 94 8.03 9.05 -10.03
N GLU A 95 8.98 9.95 -9.73
CA GLU A 95 9.45 10.99 -10.67
C GLU A 95 9.95 10.44 -12.02
N THR A 96 10.41 9.19 -12.02
CA THR A 96 10.98 8.53 -13.19
C THR A 96 9.95 8.00 -14.18
N LEU A 97 8.65 8.08 -13.85
CA LEU A 97 7.67 7.12 -14.35
C LEU A 97 6.25 7.68 -14.54
N THR A 98 6.14 9.00 -14.50
CA THR A 98 4.88 9.71 -14.64
C THR A 98 4.44 9.80 -16.10
N ASN A 99 3.16 9.50 -16.35
CA ASN A 99 2.54 9.76 -17.64
C ASN A 99 1.98 11.20 -17.75
N CYS A 100 2.07 11.97 -16.66
CA CYS A 100 1.53 13.32 -16.51
C CYS A 100 2.64 14.39 -16.49
N PRO A 101 2.33 15.64 -16.83
CA PRO A 101 3.29 16.74 -16.76
C PRO A 101 3.60 17.22 -15.34
N LEU A 102 2.71 16.94 -14.36
CA LEU A 102 2.90 17.29 -12.96
C LEU A 102 2.91 16.04 -12.07
N LEU A 103 4.01 15.91 -11.34
CA LEU A 103 4.16 15.01 -10.20
C LEU A 103 3.70 15.73 -8.95
N VAL A 104 2.77 15.13 -8.21
CA VAL A 104 2.53 15.54 -6.82
C VAL A 104 3.25 14.52 -5.94
N LEU A 105 4.43 14.89 -5.48
CA LEU A 105 5.11 14.13 -4.44
C LEU A 105 4.26 14.22 -3.16
N PRO A 106 3.84 13.10 -2.57
CA PRO A 106 3.22 13.16 -1.25
C PRO A 106 4.23 13.75 -0.28
N ASP A 107 3.79 14.74 0.49
CA ASP A 107 4.58 15.32 1.56
C ASP A 107 5.04 14.19 2.49
N ARG A 108 6.37 14.08 2.70
CA ARG A 108 6.99 12.95 3.40
C ARG A 108 6.63 12.88 4.89
N ASP A 109 5.88 13.88 5.38
CA ASP A 109 5.47 14.02 6.76
C ASP A 109 3.99 13.66 7.02
N VAL A 110 3.25 13.18 6.02
CA VAL A 110 1.87 12.73 6.26
C VAL A 110 1.88 11.30 6.83
N VAL A 111 2.07 11.21 8.15
CA VAL A 111 1.65 10.05 8.94
C VAL A 111 0.13 10.10 9.07
N ILE A 112 -0.57 9.28 8.28
CA ILE A 112 -1.98 8.90 8.56
C ILE A 112 -1.99 7.58 9.32
#